data_AF-A0A2G5QQS6-F1
#
_entry.id   AF-A0A2G5QQS6-F1
#
_cell.length_a   1.000
_cell.length_b   1.000
_cell.length_c   1.000
_cell.angle_alpha   90.00
_cell.angle_beta   90.00
_cell.angle_gamma   90.00
#
_symmetry.space_group_name_H-M   'P 1'
#
loop_
_entity.id
_entity.type
_entity.pdbx_description
1 polymer ?
#
loop_
_entity_poly.entity_id
_entity_poly.type
_entity_poly.pdbx_seq_one_letter_code
_entity_poly.pdbx_strand_id
1 'polypeptide(L)' 'MNMVLVDQEKVLVLRRALPAVTKVWLQEVLGVSETTWRSLRDGRPIRQSTYNRLLAKLERTVGRDMARTL' A
#
# COMPACT_ATOMS: atom_id res chain seq x y z
N MET A 1 -18.16 8.34 7.47
CA MET A 1 -17.05 8.15 6.50
C MET A 1 -15.74 8.27 7.26
N ASN A 2 -15.14 7.15 7.68
CA ASN A 2 -13.97 7.19 8.57
C ASN A 2 -12.68 7.43 7.77
N MET A 3 -11.83 8.32 8.27
CA MET A 3 -10.56 8.69 7.67
C MET A 3 -9.43 8.23 8.60
N VAL A 4 -8.30 7.83 8.01
CA VAL A 4 -7.12 7.39 8.75
C VAL A 4 -5.90 8.15 8.27
N LEU A 5 -5.11 8.63 9.22
CA LEU A 5 -3.76 9.10 9.00
C LEU A 5 -2.82 7.91 9.15
N VAL A 6 -1.93 7.71 8.19
CA VAL A 6 -0.97 6.61 8.22
C VAL A 6 0.40 7.18 8.53
N ASP A 7 1.03 6.67 9.59
CA ASP A 7 2.33 7.14 10.04
C ASP A 7 3.40 6.91 8.97
N GLN A 8 4.38 7.82 8.89
CA GLN A 8 5.43 7.77 7.87
C GLN A 8 6.24 6.47 7.90
N GLU A 9 6.46 5.88 9.08
CA GLU A 9 7.13 4.58 9.21
C GLU A 9 6.37 3.47 8.47
N LYS A 10 5.04 3.44 8.59
CA LYS A 10 4.20 2.47 7.88
C LYS A 10 4.27 2.72 6.36
N VAL A 11 4.28 3.98 5.94
CA VAL A 11 4.43 4.33 4.51
C VAL A 11 5.78 3.85 3.96
N LEU A 12 6.87 3.93 4.74
CA LEU A 12 8.18 3.39 4.36
C LEU A 12 8.15 1.86 4.22
N VAL A 13 7.44 1.14 5.09
CA VAL A 13 7.23 -0.31 4.94
C VAL A 13 6.49 -0.62 3.64
N LEU A 14 5.42 0.10 3.34
CA LEU A 14 4.67 -0.06 2.07
C LEU A 14 5.56 0.22 0.85
N ARG A 15 6.43 1.24 0.92
CA ARG A 15 7.38 1.56 -0.15
C ARG A 15 8.38 0.43 -0.38
N ARG A 16 8.86 -0.23 0.67
CA ARG A 16 9.84 -1.33 0.59
C ARG A 16 9.26 -2.58 -0.06
N ALA A 17 7.95 -2.77 -0.02
CA ALA A 17 7.27 -3.85 -0.75
C ALA A 17 7.23 -3.63 -2.28
N LEU A 18 7.59 -2.44 -2.77
CA LEU A 18 7.56 -2.09 -4.19
C LEU A 18 8.97 -2.11 -4.79
N PRO A 19 9.21 -2.83 -5.89
CA PRO A 19 10.46 -2.73 -6.66
C PRO A 19 10.69 -1.31 -7.18
N ALA A 20 9.64 -0.67 -7.70
CA ALA A 20 9.62 0.72 -8.12
C ALA A 20 8.25 1.37 -7.85
N VAL A 21 8.23 2.69 -7.67
CA VAL A 21 6.97 3.45 -7.48
C VAL A 21 6.38 3.81 -8.83
N THR A 22 5.83 2.82 -9.53
CA THR A 22 5.11 3.03 -10.79
C THR A 22 3.62 2.73 -10.60
N LYS A 23 2.78 3.24 -11.52
CA LYS A 23 1.34 2.94 -11.54
C LYS A 23 1.06 1.44 -11.44
N VAL A 24 1.79 0.65 -12.22
CA VAL A 24 1.64 -0.82 -12.29
C VAL A 24 1.92 -1.43 -10.92
N TRP A 25 3.07 -1.16 -10.32
CA TRP A 25 3.44 -1.72 -9.02
C TRP A 25 2.49 -1.27 -7.90
N LEU A 26 2.05 -0.01 -7.90
CA LEU A 26 1.06 0.50 -6.93
C LEU A 26 -0.28 -0.22 -7.02
N GLN A 27 -0.75 -0.54 -8.24
CA GLN A 27 -2.00 -1.25 -8.44
C GLN A 27 -1.86 -2.75 -8.15
N GLU A 28 -0.79 -3.38 -8.63
CA GLU A 28 -0.61 -4.82 -8.53
C GLU A 28 -0.24 -5.28 -7.11
N VAL A 29 0.62 -4.54 -6.41
CA VAL A 29 1.10 -4.93 -5.07
C VAL A 29 0.25 -4.32 -3.95
N LEU A 30 -0.07 -3.02 -4.05
CA LEU A 30 -0.78 -2.29 -2.99
C LEU A 30 -2.27 -2.08 -3.26
N GLY A 31 -2.73 -2.27 -4.50
CA GLY A 31 -4.14 -2.06 -4.86
C GLY A 31 -4.60 -0.61 -4.75
N VAL A 32 -3.68 0.36 -4.91
CA VAL A 32 -3.98 1.79 -4.79
C VAL A 32 -3.63 2.57 -6.05
N SER A 33 -4.29 3.73 -6.20
CA SER A 33 -3.95 4.70 -7.24
C SER A 33 -2.70 5.50 -6.87
N GLU A 34 -2.06 6.12 -7.86
CA GLU A 34 -0.99 7.11 -7.63
C GLU A 34 -1.43 8.26 -6.73
N THR A 35 -2.69 8.71 -6.86
CA THR A 35 -3.22 9.80 -6.04
C THR A 35 -3.35 9.38 -4.58
N THR A 36 -3.82 8.15 -4.31
CA THR A 36 -3.84 7.59 -2.95
C THR A 36 -2.42 7.44 -2.40
N TRP A 37 -1.47 7.00 -3.23
CA TRP A 37 -0.06 6.91 -2.84
C TRP A 37 0.54 8.27 -2.49
N ARG A 38 0.27 9.32 -3.29
CA ARG A 38 0.67 10.69 -2.97
C ARG A 38 0.10 11.14 -1.63
N SER A 39 -1.18 10.91 -1.36
CA SER A 39 -1.78 11.25 -0.07
C SER A 39 -1.07 10.56 1.10
N LEU A 40 -0.76 9.26 0.99
CA LEU A 40 -0.02 8.52 2.02
C LEU A 40 1.36 9.14 2.27
N ARG A 41 2.14 9.35 1.21
CA ARG A 41 3.49 9.92 1.29
C ARG A 41 3.49 11.33 1.89
N ASP A 42 2.51 12.14 1.52
CA ASP A 42 2.41 13.53 1.95
C ASP A 42 1.75 13.67 3.34
N GLY A 43 1.50 12.56 4.05
CA GLY A 43 0.89 12.58 5.39
C GLY A 43 -0.56 13.08 5.38
N ARG A 44 -1.31 12.82 4.31
CA ARG A 44 -2.71 13.22 4.18
C ARG A 44 -3.63 12.04 4.51
N PRO A 45 -4.76 12.30 5.19
CA PRO A 45 -5.68 11.24 5.54
C PRO A 45 -6.30 10.60 4.30
N ILE A 46 -6.48 9.27 4.36
CA ILE A 46 -7.20 8.48 3.35
C ILE A 46 -8.42 7.81 3.98
N ARG A 47 -9.33 7.29 3.16
CA ARG A 47 -10.49 6.55 3.67
C ARG A 47 -10.04 5.26 4.35
N GLN A 48 -10.62 4.95 5.51
CA GLN A 48 -10.37 3.69 6.22
C GLN A 48 -10.59 2.46 5.33
N SER A 49 -11.65 2.46 4.51
CA SER A 49 -11.93 1.36 3.57
C SER A 49 -10.85 1.20 2.49
N THR A 50 -10.16 2.29 2.11
CA THR A 50 -9.04 2.23 1.18
C THR A 50 -7.81 1.63 1.86
N TYR A 51 -7.55 2.04 3.10
CA TYR A 51 -6.46 1.48 3.89
C TYR A 51 -6.64 -0.02 4.17
N ASN A 52 -7.85 -0.45 4.56
CA ASN A 52 -8.14 -1.87 4.80
C ASN A 52 -7.95 -2.72 3.54
N ARG A 53 -8.38 -2.23 2.36
CA ARG A 53 -8.16 -2.92 1.08
C ARG A 53 -6.68 -3.02 0.73
N LEU A 54 -5.92 -1.96 0.98
CA LEU A 54 -4.46 -1.93 0.78
C LEU A 54 -3.79 -3.02 1.61
N LEU A 55 -4.08 -3.09 2.92
CA LEU A 55 -3.49 -4.11 3.81
C LEU A 55 -3.83 -5.54 3.35
N ALA A 56 -5.10 -5.78 3.05
CA ALA A 56 -5.54 -7.09 2.56
C ALA A 56 -4.93 -7.46 1.19
N LYS A 57 -4.60 -6.47 0.34
CA LYS A 57 -3.93 -6.72 -0.93
C LYS A 57 -2.45 -7.04 -0.70
N LEU A 58 -1.78 -6.26 0.14
CA LEU A 58 -0.38 -6.45 0.50
C LEU A 58 -0.14 -7.85 1.09
N GLU A 59 -0.98 -8.27 2.03
CA GLU A 59 -0.91 -9.61 2.65
C GLU A 59 -0.98 -10.74 1.61
N ARG A 60 -1.89 -10.63 0.63
CA ARG A 60 -2.04 -11.62 -0.45
C ARG A 60 -0.89 -11.63 -1.44
N THR A 61 -0.22 -10.49 -1.66
CA THR A 61 0.89 -10.39 -2.61
C THR A 61 2.20 -10.82 -1.97
N VAL A 62 2.53 -10.27 -0.79
CA VAL A 62 3.76 -10.59 -0.06
C VAL A 62 3.72 -12.03 0.48
N GLY A 63 2.59 -12.49 1.01
CA GLY A 63 2.43 -13.88 1.45
C GLY A 63 2.56 -14.89 0.30
N ARG A 64 2.25 -14.49 -0.94
CA ARG A 64 2.39 -15.31 -2.14
C ARG A 64 3.85 -15.39 -2.63
N ASP A 65 4.61 -14.30 -2.52
CA ASP A 65 6.03 -14.31 -2.90
C ASP A 65 6.89 -15.14 -1.94
N MET A 66 6.57 -15.18 -0.65
CA MET A 66 7.24 -16.09 0.29
C MET A 66 6.95 -17.57 -0.02
N ALA A 67 5.72 -17.90 -0.44
CA ALA A 67 5.33 -19.27 -0.79
C ALA A 67 5.92 -19.75 -2.13
N ARG A 68 6.43 -18.85 -2.99
CA ARG A 68 7.08 -19.19 -4.27
C ARG A 68 8.58 -19.43 -4.16
N THR A 69 9.18 -19.14 -2.99
CA THR A 69 10.62 -19.28 -2.75
C THR A 69 10.96 -20.57 -1.97
N LEU A 70 9.96 -21.42 -1.71
CA LEU A 70 10.08 -22.77 -1.13
C LEU A 70 9.72 -23.81 -2.18
#